data_AF-A0A925ZCZ9-F1
#
_entry.id   AF-A0A925ZCZ9-F1
#
_cell.length_a   1.000
_cell.length_b   1.000
_cell.length_c   1.000
_cell.angle_alpha   90.00
_cell.angle_beta   90.00
_cell.angle_gamma   90.00
#
_symmetry.space_group_name_H-M   'P 1'
#
loop_
_entity.id
_entity.type
_entity.pdbx_description
1 polymer ?
#
loop_
_entity_poly.entity_id
_entity_poly.type
_entity_poly.pdbx_seq_one_letter_code
_entity_poly.pdbx_strand_id
1 'polypeptide(L)'
;MQDTLRFWEEIKKGKYEVFISDVTFNELVKCNEPKRTALLSSLSQIDFLKVEESKESLEVSERYIEYGVLNKKSYDDCRHMAIATVINCDLIVSWNFKHFVNIKTMTKLQAVNKLLGFREVLILPPVMMLEGDEEE
;
A
#
# COMPACT_ATOMS: atom_id res chain seq x y z
N MET A 1 14.76 4.39 9.13
CA MET A 1 14.46 5.74 8.57
C MET A 1 15.32 6.05 7.36
N GLN A 2 16.61 5.65 7.33
CA GLN A 2 17.46 5.76 6.15
C GLN A 2 16.87 5.04 4.91
N ASP A 3 16.36 3.82 5.08
CA ASP A 3 15.75 3.05 3.98
C ASP A 3 14.51 3.74 3.41
N THR A 4 13.70 4.39 4.26
CA THR A 4 12.55 5.17 3.82
C THR A 4 12.97 6.34 2.93
N LEU A 5 14.05 7.03 3.29
CA LEU A 5 14.59 8.13 2.50
C LEU A 5 15.19 7.63 1.18
N ARG A 6 15.95 6.54 1.21
CA ARG A 6 16.50 5.92 0.00
C ARG A 6 15.39 5.50 -0.96
N PHE A 7 14.36 4.83 -0.45
CA PHE A 7 13.20 4.44 -1.26
C PHE A 7 12.47 5.65 -1.83
N TRP A 8 12.35 6.73 -1.06
CA TRP A 8 11.75 7.97 -1.52
C TRP A 8 12.53 8.60 -2.67
N GLU A 9 13.86 8.55 -2.64
CA GLU A 9 14.70 9.03 -3.75
C GLU A 9 14.54 8.16 -4.99
N GLU A 10 14.38 6.83 -4.86
CA GLU A 10 14.07 5.97 -6.02
C GLU A 10 12.70 6.27 -6.64
N ILE A 11 11.70 6.62 -5.82
CA ILE A 11 10.41 7.11 -6.32
C ILE A 11 10.58 8.42 -7.10
N LYS A 12 11.33 9.39 -6.57
CA LYS A 12 11.60 10.67 -7.25
C LYS A 12 12.31 10.51 -8.59
N LYS A 13 13.12 9.45 -8.75
CA LYS A 13 13.77 9.13 -10.03
C LYS A 13 12.79 8.62 -11.09
N GLY A 14 11.51 8.43 -10.76
CA GLY A 14 10.48 7.98 -11.70
C GLY A 14 10.59 6.49 -12.07
N LYS A 15 11.26 5.69 -11.23
CA LYS A 15 11.39 4.24 -11.45
C LYS A 15 10.07 3.48 -11.28
N TYR A 16 9.10 4.09 -10.61
CA TYR A 16 7.82 3.46 -10.25
C TYR A 16 6.66 4.36 -10.64
N GLU A 17 5.57 3.74 -11.10
CA GLU A 17 4.27 4.40 -11.18
C GLU A 17 3.60 4.34 -9.80
N VAL A 18 3.45 5.50 -9.17
CA VAL A 18 2.95 5.59 -7.79
C VAL A 18 1.45 5.85 -7.80
N PHE A 19 0.71 5.06 -7.02
CA PHE A 19 -0.72 5.26 -6.79
C PHE A 19 -0.96 5.64 -5.33
N ILE A 20 -1.79 6.66 -5.11
CA ILE A 20 -2.19 7.09 -3.76
C ILE A 20 -3.70 7.17 -3.67
N SER A 21 -4.26 6.37 -2.77
CA SER A 21 -5.70 6.33 -2.52
C SER A 21 -6.17 7.51 -1.67
N ASP A 22 -7.44 7.90 -1.83
CA ASP A 22 -8.16 8.78 -0.92
C ASP A 22 -8.16 8.28 0.53
N VAL A 23 -8.12 6.96 0.76
CA VAL A 23 -7.90 6.35 2.09
C VAL A 23 -6.61 6.86 2.72
N THR A 24 -5.51 6.90 1.96
CA THR A 24 -4.23 7.44 2.42
C THR A 24 -4.34 8.94 2.75
N PHE A 25 -5.02 9.72 1.91
CA PHE A 25 -5.24 11.14 2.19
C PHE A 25 -6.07 11.36 3.45
N ASN A 26 -7.10 10.55 3.67
CA ASN A 26 -7.93 10.61 4.88
C ASN A 26 -7.11 10.30 6.16
N GLU A 27 -6.12 9.41 6.08
CA GLU A 27 -5.18 9.15 7.17
C GLU A 27 -4.24 10.34 7.42
N LEU A 28 -3.76 10.98 6.35
CA LEU A 28 -2.90 12.16 6.45
C LEU A 28 -3.62 13.34 7.11
N VAL A 29 -4.89 13.59 6.77
CA VAL A 29 -5.69 14.67 7.36
C VAL A 29 -5.84 14.50 8.87
N LYS A 30 -5.91 13.25 9.36
CA LYS A 30 -5.99 12.90 10.79
C LYS A 30 -4.66 13.06 11.54
N CYS A 31 -3.55 13.27 10.85
CA CYS A 31 -2.26 13.49 11.50
C CYS A 31 -2.18 14.89 12.13
N ASN A 32 -1.59 14.97 13.32
CA ASN A 32 -1.31 16.23 14.00
C ASN A 32 -0.17 17.00 13.31
N GLU A 33 -0.14 18.32 13.48
CA GLU A 33 1.01 19.14 13.08
C GLU A 33 2.20 18.92 14.03
N PRO A 34 3.45 19.05 13.55
CA PRO A 34 3.86 19.44 12.18
C PRO A 34 3.95 18.24 11.20
N LYS A 35 3.61 17.03 11.64
CA LYS A 35 3.79 15.79 10.88
C LYS A 35 3.00 15.80 9.57
N ARG A 36 1.74 16.27 9.62
CA ARG A 36 0.88 16.36 8.44
C ARG A 36 1.50 17.24 7.36
N THR A 37 1.92 18.45 7.72
CA THR A 37 2.57 19.37 6.77
C THR A 37 3.85 18.76 6.17
N ALA A 38 4.67 18.09 6.98
CA ALA A 38 5.89 17.44 6.49
C ALA A 38 5.61 16.32 5.47
N LEU A 39 4.58 15.50 5.71
CA LEU A 39 4.18 14.42 4.80
C LEU A 39 3.59 14.96 3.50
N LEU A 40 2.73 15.99 3.57
CA LEU A 40 2.18 16.64 2.37
C LEU A 40 3.28 17.32 1.54
N SER A 41 4.25 17.97 2.20
CA SER A 41 5.41 18.54 1.52
C SER A 41 6.22 17.46 0.80
N SER A 42 6.45 16.31 1.44
CA SER A 42 7.13 15.18 0.80
C SER A 42 6.36 14.68 -0.43
N LEU A 43 5.05 14.49 -0.32
CA LEU A 43 4.19 14.07 -1.44
C LEU A 43 4.23 15.02 -2.63
N SER A 44 4.40 16.32 -2.39
CA SER A 44 4.50 17.31 -3.49
C SER A 44 5.80 17.20 -4.31
N GLN A 45 6.75 16.37 -3.87
CA GLN A 45 8.02 16.16 -4.55
C GLN A 45 8.02 14.96 -5.52
N ILE A 46 6.90 14.24 -5.64
CA ILE A 46 6.80 13.04 -6.46
C ILE A 46 5.58 13.12 -7.37
N ASP A 47 5.66 12.47 -8.53
CA ASP A 47 4.49 12.23 -9.37
C ASP A 47 3.74 11.00 -8.87
N PHE A 48 2.41 11.11 -8.75
CA PHE A 48 1.54 10.01 -8.39
C PHE A 48 0.17 10.14 -9.02
N LEU A 49 -0.49 9.01 -9.23
CA LEU A 49 -1.87 8.92 -9.66
C LEU A 49 -2.78 8.82 -8.45
N LYS A 50 -3.70 9.76 -8.33
CA LYS A 50 -4.73 9.71 -7.27
C LYS A 50 -5.78 8.67 -7.66
N VAL A 51 -6.08 7.77 -6.73
CA VAL A 51 -7.12 6.76 -6.88
C VAL A 51 -8.21 7.01 -5.85
N GLU A 52 -9.46 6.89 -6.27
CA GLU A 52 -10.61 6.99 -5.38
C GLU A 52 -11.13 5.60 -5.07
N GLU A 53 -11.53 5.40 -3.81
CA GLU A 53 -12.21 4.18 -3.41
C GLU A 53 -13.51 3.99 -4.22
N SER A 54 -13.62 2.85 -4.89
CA SER A 54 -14.78 2.47 -5.67
C SER A 54 -15.70 1.55 -4.88
N LYS A 55 -16.96 1.45 -5.29
CA LYS A 55 -17.90 0.47 -4.75
C LYS A 55 -17.35 -0.97 -4.82
N GLU A 56 -16.69 -1.30 -5.93
CA GLU A 56 -16.04 -2.61 -6.11
C GLU A 56 -14.93 -2.82 -5.07
N SER A 57 -14.07 -1.84 -4.85
CA SER A 57 -13.01 -1.96 -3.83
C SER A 57 -13.57 -2.08 -2.40
N LEU A 58 -14.70 -1.44 -2.10
CA LEU A 58 -15.40 -1.64 -0.84
C LEU A 58 -15.92 -3.07 -0.70
N GLU A 59 -16.61 -3.59 -1.72
CA GLU A 59 -17.11 -4.97 -1.72
C GLU A 59 -15.97 -5.98 -1.56
N VAL A 60 -14.84 -5.78 -2.25
CA VAL A 60 -13.64 -6.62 -2.12
C VAL A 60 -13.05 -6.53 -0.70
N SER A 61 -13.01 -5.34 -0.10
CA SER A 61 -12.51 -5.16 1.26
C SER A 61 -13.38 -5.91 2.30
N GLU A 62 -14.69 -5.97 2.10
CA GLU A 62 -15.60 -6.77 2.92
C GLU A 62 -15.33 -8.27 2.77
N ARG A 63 -15.08 -8.74 1.54
CA ARG A 63 -14.69 -10.14 1.30
C ARG A 63 -13.40 -10.49 2.02
N TYR A 64 -12.42 -9.60 2.07
CA TYR A 64 -11.19 -9.86 2.83
C TYR A 64 -11.43 -10.06 4.32
N ILE A 65 -12.40 -9.35 4.90
CA ILE A 65 -12.81 -9.58 6.28
C ILE A 65 -13.55 -10.91 6.42
N GLU A 66 -14.47 -11.22 5.50
CA GLU A 66 -15.27 -12.45 5.51
C GLU A 66 -14.38 -13.71 5.41
N TYR A 67 -13.42 -13.71 4.50
CA TYR A 67 -12.44 -14.80 4.33
C TYR A 67 -11.30 -14.75 5.36
N GLY A 68 -11.31 -13.77 6.26
CA GLY A 68 -10.38 -13.68 7.39
C GLY A 68 -8.94 -13.38 6.98
N VAL A 69 -8.73 -12.59 5.92
CA VAL A 69 -7.43 -11.98 5.58
C VAL A 69 -6.96 -11.12 6.75
N LEU A 70 -7.83 -10.21 7.20
CA LEU A 70 -7.69 -9.44 8.43
C LEU A 70 -9.03 -9.39 9.17
N ASN A 71 -9.03 -8.77 10.35
CA ASN A 71 -10.22 -8.59 11.16
C ASN A 71 -10.81 -7.18 10.98
N LYS A 72 -12.06 -6.98 11.42
CA LYS A 72 -12.78 -5.69 11.32
C LYS A 72 -12.05 -4.50 11.98
N LYS A 73 -11.14 -4.73 12.93
CA LYS A 73 -10.35 -3.64 13.56
C LYS A 73 -9.29 -3.08 12.62
N SER A 74 -8.89 -3.86 11.60
CA SER A 74 -7.95 -3.50 10.54
C SER A 74 -8.69 -3.30 9.21
N TYR A 75 -9.87 -2.68 9.24
CA TYR A 75 -10.68 -2.48 8.03
C TYR A 75 -10.01 -1.53 7.04
N ASP A 76 -9.39 -0.44 7.50
CA ASP A 76 -8.63 0.48 6.63
C ASP A 76 -7.48 -0.25 5.92
N ASP A 77 -6.80 -1.20 6.58
CA ASP A 77 -5.79 -2.05 5.94
C ASP A 77 -6.41 -2.90 4.80
N CYS A 78 -7.63 -3.42 4.98
CA CYS A 78 -8.34 -4.16 3.93
C CYS A 78 -8.74 -3.27 2.75
N ARG A 79 -9.14 -2.04 3.01
CA ARG A 79 -9.50 -1.06 1.96
C ARG A 79 -8.29 -0.76 1.08
N HIS A 80 -7.13 -0.50 1.67
CA HIS A 80 -5.87 -0.32 0.92
C HIS A 80 -5.53 -1.53 0.04
N MET A 81 -5.63 -2.76 0.58
CA MET A 81 -5.39 -3.97 -0.21
C MET A 81 -6.40 -4.14 -1.35
N ALA A 82 -7.66 -3.79 -1.11
CA ALA A 82 -8.74 -3.96 -2.07
C ALA A 82 -8.62 -2.96 -3.22
N ILE A 83 -8.31 -1.70 -2.91
CA ILE A 83 -8.08 -0.67 -3.92
C ILE A 83 -6.91 -1.09 -4.83
N ALA A 84 -5.77 -1.48 -4.24
CA ALA A 84 -4.61 -1.95 -5.01
C ALA A 84 -4.94 -3.17 -5.90
N THR A 85 -5.78 -4.08 -5.40
CA THR A 85 -6.23 -5.25 -6.16
C THR A 85 -7.14 -4.87 -7.33
N VAL A 86 -8.13 -4.00 -7.10
CA VAL A 86 -9.10 -3.58 -8.14
C VAL A 86 -8.42 -2.79 -9.26
N ILE A 87 -7.43 -1.95 -8.94
CA ILE A 87 -6.68 -1.20 -9.95
C ILE A 87 -5.52 -1.99 -10.57
N ASN A 88 -5.35 -3.26 -10.21
CA ASN A 88 -4.30 -4.15 -10.70
C ASN A 88 -2.86 -3.65 -10.43
N CYS A 89 -2.61 -3.04 -9.27
CA CYS A 89 -1.25 -2.75 -8.83
C CYS A 89 -0.43 -4.03 -8.70
N ASP A 90 0.83 -4.00 -9.12
CA ASP A 90 1.73 -5.14 -8.93
C ASP A 90 2.13 -5.32 -7.46
N LEU A 91 2.25 -4.21 -6.72
CA LEU A 91 2.79 -4.20 -5.36
C LEU A 91 2.21 -3.10 -4.47
N ILE A 92 2.10 -3.43 -3.18
CA ILE A 92 1.88 -2.49 -2.08
C ILE A 92 3.16 -2.44 -1.27
N VAL A 93 3.72 -1.24 -1.12
CA VAL A 93 4.88 -1.02 -0.26
C VAL A 93 4.44 -0.52 1.11
N SER A 94 4.81 -1.23 2.18
CA SER A 94 4.38 -0.86 3.53
C SER A 94 5.43 -1.13 4.61
N TRP A 95 5.51 -0.23 5.58
CA TRP A 95 6.25 -0.44 6.84
C TRP A 95 5.39 -1.15 7.91
N ASN A 96 4.11 -1.44 7.63
CA ASN A 96 3.21 -2.08 8.60
C ASN A 96 3.45 -3.60 8.65
N PHE A 97 4.53 -4.02 9.32
CA PHE A 97 4.85 -5.44 9.56
C PHE A 97 3.85 -6.16 10.47
N LYS A 98 3.01 -5.41 11.18
CA LYS A 98 2.03 -5.97 12.09
C LYS A 98 0.82 -6.54 11.35
N HIS A 99 0.37 -5.84 10.30
CA HIS A 99 -0.88 -6.17 9.59
C HIS A 99 -0.66 -6.49 8.11
N PHE A 100 0.19 -5.72 7.40
CA PHE A 100 0.46 -5.86 5.97
C PHE A 100 1.56 -6.88 5.67
N VAL A 101 2.77 -6.65 6.19
CA VAL A 101 3.96 -7.46 5.87
C VAL A 101 4.02 -8.68 6.80
N ASN A 102 2.99 -9.51 6.74
CA ASN A 102 2.89 -10.78 7.46
C ASN A 102 2.58 -11.89 6.47
N ILE A 103 3.40 -12.94 6.45
CA ILE A 103 3.24 -14.08 5.52
C ILE A 103 1.83 -14.65 5.56
N LYS A 104 1.19 -14.75 6.74
CA LYS A 104 -0.18 -15.26 6.83
C LYS A 104 -1.19 -14.33 6.14
N THR A 105 -1.04 -13.01 6.29
CA THR A 105 -1.88 -12.04 5.60
C THR A 105 -1.66 -12.13 4.10
N MET A 106 -0.39 -12.12 3.66
CA MET A 106 -0.02 -12.16 2.24
C MET A 106 -0.55 -13.43 1.57
N THR A 107 -0.33 -14.61 2.16
CA THR A 107 -0.82 -15.89 1.62
C THR A 107 -2.35 -15.91 1.53
N LYS A 108 -3.05 -15.38 2.55
CA LYS A 108 -4.52 -15.30 2.51
C LYS A 108 -5.01 -14.31 1.48
N LEU A 109 -4.37 -13.15 1.35
CA LEU A 109 -4.68 -12.16 0.32
C LEU A 109 -4.59 -12.82 -1.06
N GLN A 110 -3.50 -13.53 -1.37
CA GLN A 110 -3.38 -14.21 -2.66
C GLN A 110 -4.43 -15.28 -2.87
N ALA A 111 -4.73 -16.07 -1.83
CA ALA A 111 -5.76 -17.10 -1.91
C ALA A 111 -7.14 -16.48 -2.22
N VAL A 112 -7.48 -15.37 -1.58
CA VAL A 112 -8.75 -14.67 -1.79
C VAL A 112 -8.79 -13.95 -3.13
N ASN A 113 -7.71 -13.26 -3.52
CA ASN A 113 -7.62 -12.63 -4.85
C ASN A 113 -7.84 -13.66 -5.96
N LYS A 114 -7.15 -14.81 -5.87
CA LYS A 114 -7.32 -15.91 -6.82
C LYS A 114 -8.74 -16.46 -6.83
N LEU A 115 -9.37 -16.62 -5.65
CA LEU A 115 -10.75 -17.08 -5.54
C LEU A 115 -11.75 -16.12 -6.20
N LEU A 116 -11.50 -14.82 -6.07
CA LEU A 116 -12.34 -13.75 -6.61
C LEU A 116 -12.01 -13.40 -8.08
N GLY A 117 -10.98 -14.01 -8.66
CA GLY A 117 -10.57 -13.78 -10.05
C GLY A 117 -9.67 -12.55 -10.27
N PHE A 118 -9.11 -11.99 -9.20
CA PHE A 118 -8.18 -10.87 -9.28
C PHE A 118 -6.73 -11.32 -9.47
N ARG A 119 -5.91 -10.40 -9.98
CA ARG A 119 -4.46 -10.57 -10.05
C ARG A 119 -3.83 -10.58 -8.66
N GLU A 120 -2.68 -11.23 -8.56
CA GLU A 120 -1.83 -11.17 -7.38
C GLU A 120 -1.26 -9.77 -7.16
N VAL A 121 -1.31 -9.33 -5.90
CA VAL A 121 -0.73 -8.06 -5.43
C VAL A 121 0.29 -8.37 -4.35
N LEU A 122 1.57 -8.10 -4.59
CA LEU A 122 2.61 -8.38 -3.60
C LEU A 122 2.64 -7.30 -2.52
N ILE A 123 2.97 -7.69 -1.28
CA ILE A 123 3.19 -6.73 -0.19
C ILE A 123 4.65 -6.81 0.22
N LEU A 124 5.40 -5.73 0.04
CA LEU A 124 6.84 -5.69 0.29
C LEU A 124 7.21 -4.54 1.24
N PRO A 125 8.21 -4.73 2.11
CA PRO A 125 8.79 -3.62 2.83
C PRO A 125 9.69 -2.80 1.88
N PRO A 126 9.84 -1.48 2.09
CA PRO A 126 10.66 -0.62 1.22
C PRO A 126 12.10 -1.08 1.01
N VAL A 127 12.70 -1.76 1.98
CA VAL A 127 14.07 -2.28 1.87
C VAL A 127 14.25 -3.26 0.69
N MET A 128 13.18 -3.98 0.31
CA MET A 128 13.20 -4.90 -0.84
C MET A 128 13.10 -4.15 -2.19
N MET A 129 12.81 -2.86 -2.17
CA MET A 129 12.71 -2.00 -3.35
C MET A 129 14.00 -1.23 -3.61
N LEU A 130 15.00 -1.39 -2.74
CA LEU A 130 16.32 -0.79 -2.90
C LEU A 130 17.17 -1.74 -3.73
N GLU A 131 17.79 -1.22 -4.79
CA GLU A 131 18.87 -1.94 -5.47
C GLU A 131 19.98 -2.21 -4.45
N GLY A 132 20.49 -3.44 -4.42
CA GLY A 132 21.70 -3.73 -3.66
C GLY A 132 22.82 -2.87 -4.22
N ASP A 133 23.70 -2.35 -3.36
CA ASP A 133 24.99 -1.87 -3.83
C ASP A 133 25.63 -3.08 -4.54
N GLU A 134 25.64 -3.09 -5.88
CA GLU A 134 26.47 -4.01 -6.64
C GLU A 134 27.90 -3.68 -6.20
N GLU A 135 28.42 -4.43 -5.24
CA GLU A 135 29.86 -4.44 -4.94
C GLU A 135 30.54 -4.95 -6.22
N GLU A 136 30.99 -4.01 -7.06
CA GLU A 136 31.99 -4.26 -8.12
C GLU A 136 33.31 -4.77 -7.52
#